data_AF-A0A101Y2E4-F1
#
_entry.id   AF-A0A101Y2E4-F1
#
_cell.length_a   1.000
_cell.length_b   1.000
_cell.length_c   1.000
_cell.angle_alpha   90.00
_cell.angle_beta   90.00
_cell.angle_gamma   90.00
#
_symmetry.space_group_name_H-M   'P 1'
#
loop_
_entity.id
_entity.type
_entity.pdbx_description
1 polymer ?
#
loop_
_entity_poly.entity_id
_entity_poly.type
_entity_poly.pdbx_seq_one_letter_code
_entity_poly.pdbx_strand_id
1 'polypeptide(L)'
;MPVYSGFTSTTADHLVLDSGAFYKNYDLSTGVGTLLGATRGGGEFSAKPTIRAIEVDGVKGRAKGLNAIDAWEVYIKASLLEITPDSLAAALSTGSVDSSTNDQYHVITAGNTLQLTDYIDNITWVGRLSGSSNPVVIQIYNALSTDGVTLTTADKSESLLPVNFAAHYDAADLDKVPFAVYYPKLTVDTTPPTVTVTPADGATAIPVSADVVWTFSEAINPSTVNPANFLLFEAEDGTLIPGSLSLNVAKTVVTLNPTVNLAAGTAYVAMVTANVKDLKGNALAANTATSFITA
;
A
#
# COMPACT_ATOMS: atom_id res chain seq x y z
N MET A 1 -11.01 6.80 33.18
CA MET A 1 -11.93 6.00 32.34
C MET A 1 -11.10 5.37 31.23
N PRO A 2 -11.24 4.07 30.93
CA PRO A 2 -10.51 3.47 29.81
C PRO A 2 -11.00 4.10 28.49
N VAL A 3 -10.05 4.48 27.64
CA VAL A 3 -10.33 4.96 26.28
C VAL A 3 -10.43 3.71 25.39
N TYR A 4 -11.60 3.46 24.81
CA TYR A 4 -11.76 2.45 23.77
C TYR A 4 -11.54 3.12 22.43
N SER A 5 -10.47 2.73 21.72
CA SER A 5 -10.12 3.24 20.40
C SER A 5 -9.93 2.06 19.44
N GLY A 6 -10.35 2.25 18.17
CA GLY A 6 -10.06 1.32 17.08
C GLY A 6 -8.65 1.51 16.47
N PHE A 7 -7.84 2.40 17.03
CA PHE A 7 -6.46 2.64 16.60
C PHE A 7 -5.57 1.45 16.94
N THR A 8 -4.87 0.93 15.94
CA THR A 8 -3.96 -0.22 16.05
C THR A 8 -2.54 0.17 15.62
N SER A 9 -1.55 -0.67 15.92
CA SER A 9 -0.16 -0.43 15.51
C SER A 9 0.05 -0.39 13.99
N THR A 10 -0.86 -0.98 13.21
CA THR A 10 -0.80 -0.99 11.74
C THR A 10 -1.74 0.02 11.09
N THR A 11 -2.51 0.80 11.88
CA THR A 11 -3.51 1.74 11.32
C THR A 11 -2.89 2.71 10.32
N ALA A 12 -1.65 3.16 10.54
CA ALA A 12 -0.94 4.05 9.63
C ALA A 12 -0.63 3.43 8.26
N ASP A 13 -0.62 2.10 8.13
CA ASP A 13 -0.32 1.38 6.87
C ASP A 13 -1.58 1.12 6.03
N HIS A 14 -2.77 1.27 6.63
CA HIS A 14 -4.06 0.94 6.02
C HIS A 14 -4.89 2.16 5.60
N LEU A 15 -4.31 3.35 5.62
CA LEU A 15 -5.01 4.57 5.23
C LEU A 15 -5.02 4.70 3.71
N VAL A 16 -6.20 4.75 3.12
CA VAL A 16 -6.38 5.18 1.73
C VAL A 16 -6.26 6.69 1.72
N LEU A 17 -5.27 7.18 0.99
CA LEU A 17 -4.88 8.59 0.96
C LEU A 17 -5.20 9.21 -0.40
N ASP A 18 -5.32 10.53 -0.37
CA ASP A 18 -5.56 11.40 -1.52
C ASP A 18 -6.92 11.15 -2.21
N SER A 19 -7.25 11.99 -3.20
CA SER A 19 -8.50 11.88 -3.96
C SER A 19 -8.50 10.74 -4.98
N GLY A 20 -7.33 10.18 -5.28
CA GLY A 20 -7.12 9.25 -6.39
C GLY A 20 -7.39 9.89 -7.75
N ALA A 21 -7.49 9.04 -8.77
CA ALA A 21 -7.77 9.42 -10.16
C ALA A 21 -8.75 8.43 -10.81
N PHE A 22 -9.57 8.93 -11.74
CA PHE A 22 -10.56 8.13 -12.46
C PHE A 22 -10.14 7.93 -13.92
N TYR A 23 -10.27 6.69 -14.39
CA TYR A 23 -9.86 6.25 -15.72
C TYR A 23 -10.98 5.52 -16.43
N LYS A 24 -11.02 5.69 -17.75
CA LYS A 24 -11.74 4.86 -18.70
C LYS A 24 -10.80 3.77 -19.24
N ASN A 25 -11.31 2.54 -19.32
CA ASN A 25 -10.64 1.37 -19.90
C ASN A 25 -9.23 1.15 -19.34
N TYR A 26 -9.13 1.15 -18.00
CA TYR A 26 -7.87 0.94 -17.30
C TYR A 26 -7.47 -0.53 -17.32
N ASP A 27 -6.22 -0.79 -17.72
CA ASP A 27 -5.58 -2.09 -17.67
C ASP A 27 -4.68 -2.18 -16.42
N LEU A 28 -5.03 -3.11 -15.54
CA LEU A 28 -4.30 -3.36 -14.29
C LEU A 28 -2.86 -3.83 -14.50
N SER A 29 -2.59 -4.52 -15.61
CA SER A 29 -1.28 -5.13 -15.86
C SER A 29 -0.25 -4.11 -16.33
N THR A 30 -0.70 -3.13 -17.12
CA THR A 30 0.14 -2.05 -17.66
C THR A 30 0.03 -0.77 -16.84
N GLY A 31 -1.03 -0.62 -16.04
CA GLY A 31 -1.34 0.60 -15.30
C GLY A 31 -1.82 1.75 -16.20
N VAL A 32 -2.24 1.44 -17.42
CA VAL A 32 -2.61 2.42 -18.45
C VAL A 32 -4.12 2.47 -18.62
N GLY A 33 -4.67 3.68 -18.73
CA GLY A 33 -6.06 3.95 -19.08
C GLY A 33 -6.20 5.41 -19.52
N THR A 34 -7.35 5.78 -20.07
CA THR A 34 -7.64 7.16 -20.44
C THR A 34 -8.16 7.92 -19.22
N LEU A 35 -7.44 8.95 -18.78
CA LEU A 35 -7.88 9.76 -17.63
C LEU A 35 -9.20 10.48 -17.94
N LEU A 36 -10.16 10.45 -17.01
CA LEU A 36 -11.43 11.18 -17.17
C LEU A 36 -11.28 12.70 -16.97
N GLY A 37 -10.28 13.12 -16.18
CA GLY A 37 -9.96 14.52 -15.92
C GLY A 37 -9.69 14.79 -14.44
N ALA A 38 -9.20 15.99 -14.13
CA ALA A 38 -9.04 16.43 -12.75
C ALA A 38 -10.40 16.51 -12.02
N THR A 39 -10.49 16.04 -10.78
CA THR A 39 -11.73 16.03 -9.98
C THR A 39 -11.70 17.02 -8.83
N ARG A 40 -12.87 17.54 -8.42
CA ARG A 40 -13.02 18.33 -7.19
C ARG A 40 -14.25 17.89 -6.41
N GLY A 41 -14.08 17.71 -5.09
CA GLY A 41 -15.15 17.24 -4.19
C GLY A 41 -15.17 15.72 -3.99
N GLY A 42 -14.14 15.01 -4.50
CA GLY A 42 -14.02 13.56 -4.39
C GLY A 42 -14.89 12.80 -5.39
N GLY A 43 -14.89 11.48 -5.26
CA GLY A 43 -15.82 10.61 -5.96
C GLY A 43 -16.28 9.48 -5.05
N GLU A 44 -17.28 8.76 -5.52
CA GLU A 44 -17.99 7.74 -4.75
C GLU A 44 -18.01 6.44 -5.55
N PHE A 45 -17.65 5.34 -4.89
CA PHE A 45 -17.93 4.00 -5.38
C PHE A 45 -18.99 3.37 -4.49
N SER A 46 -19.98 2.73 -5.10
CA SER A 46 -21.00 1.97 -4.40
C SER A 46 -21.20 0.62 -5.07
N ALA A 47 -21.25 -0.44 -4.26
CA ALA A 47 -21.69 -1.76 -4.65
C ALA A 47 -22.61 -2.28 -3.56
N LYS A 48 -23.92 -2.23 -3.82
CA LYS A 48 -24.94 -2.48 -2.81
C LYS A 48 -25.85 -3.62 -3.25
N PRO A 49 -25.95 -4.73 -2.49
CA PRO A 49 -26.90 -5.78 -2.79
C PRO A 49 -28.31 -5.38 -2.36
N THR A 50 -29.29 -5.68 -3.19
CA THR A 50 -30.70 -5.74 -2.81
C THR A 50 -30.98 -7.12 -2.23
N ILE A 51 -31.32 -7.17 -0.95
CA ILE A 51 -31.55 -8.41 -0.21
C ILE A 51 -33.04 -8.54 0.09
N ARG A 52 -33.62 -9.68 -0.27
CA ARG A 52 -34.99 -10.05 0.04
C ARG A 52 -35.01 -11.09 1.15
N ALA A 53 -35.82 -10.83 2.17
CA ALA A 53 -36.11 -11.80 3.22
C ALA A 53 -37.19 -12.78 2.72
N ILE A 54 -36.98 -14.07 2.93
CA ILE A 54 -37.98 -15.11 2.66
C ILE A 54 -38.87 -15.20 3.90
N GLU A 55 -40.14 -14.88 3.72
CA GLU A 55 -41.13 -14.92 4.81
C GLU A 55 -41.63 -16.36 5.02
N VAL A 56 -41.74 -16.76 6.28
CA VAL A 56 -42.26 -18.06 6.71
C VAL A 56 -43.26 -17.81 7.83
N ASP A 57 -44.44 -18.39 7.71
CA ASP A 57 -45.51 -18.24 8.69
C ASP A 57 -45.04 -18.65 10.10
N GLY A 58 -45.40 -17.82 11.08
CA GLY A 58 -45.05 -18.02 12.49
C GLY A 58 -43.68 -17.49 12.91
N VAL A 59 -42.83 -17.03 11.97
CA VAL A 59 -41.57 -16.34 12.30
C VAL A 59 -41.84 -14.88 12.62
N LYS A 60 -41.41 -14.42 13.80
CA LYS A 60 -41.70 -13.07 14.32
C LYS A 60 -40.80 -11.95 13.75
N GLY A 61 -40.10 -12.20 12.64
CA GLY A 61 -39.18 -11.22 12.05
C GLY A 61 -38.12 -11.85 11.14
N ARG A 62 -37.03 -11.13 10.90
CA ARG A 62 -35.92 -11.62 10.07
C ARG A 62 -35.23 -12.83 10.72
N ALA A 63 -35.39 -14.00 10.12
CA ALA A 63 -34.69 -15.20 10.53
C ALA A 63 -33.33 -15.33 9.81
N LYS A 64 -32.31 -15.75 10.56
CA LYS A 64 -30.99 -16.07 10.02
C LYS A 64 -31.12 -17.21 9.00
N GLY A 65 -30.50 -17.04 7.83
CA GLY A 65 -30.53 -18.03 6.74
C GLY A 65 -31.71 -17.90 5.77
N LEU A 66 -32.68 -17.01 6.03
CA LEU A 66 -33.81 -16.76 5.13
C LEU A 66 -33.65 -15.43 4.36
N ASN A 67 -32.48 -15.20 3.80
CA ASN A 67 -32.22 -14.04 2.95
C ASN A 67 -31.62 -14.49 1.62
N ALA A 68 -32.10 -13.90 0.52
CA ALA A 68 -31.56 -14.07 -0.83
C ALA A 68 -31.12 -12.71 -1.37
N ILE A 69 -30.04 -12.70 -2.17
CA ILE A 69 -29.61 -11.52 -2.93
C ILE A 69 -30.40 -11.54 -4.24
N ASP A 70 -31.18 -10.49 -4.51
CA ASP A 70 -31.97 -10.38 -5.73
C ASP A 70 -31.23 -9.60 -6.83
N ALA A 71 -30.42 -8.59 -6.46
CA ALA A 71 -29.67 -7.78 -7.41
C ALA A 71 -28.48 -7.08 -6.74
N TRP A 72 -27.58 -6.53 -7.56
CA TRP A 72 -26.54 -5.60 -7.13
C TRP A 72 -26.70 -4.28 -7.87
N GLU A 73 -26.71 -3.18 -7.13
CA GLU A 73 -26.63 -1.82 -7.66
C GLU A 73 -25.17 -1.36 -7.50
N VAL A 74 -24.50 -1.15 -8.64
CA VAL A 74 -23.06 -0.88 -8.69
C VAL A 74 -22.82 0.37 -9.53
N TYR A 75 -22.14 1.38 -8.97
CA TYR A 75 -21.81 2.60 -9.68
C TYR A 75 -20.52 3.28 -9.18
N ILE A 76 -19.96 4.13 -10.04
CA ILE A 76 -18.93 5.11 -9.69
C ILE A 76 -19.40 6.50 -10.08
N LYS A 77 -19.28 7.45 -9.14
CA LYS A 77 -19.55 8.88 -9.35
C LYS A 77 -18.26 9.69 -9.19
N ALA A 78 -18.11 10.71 -10.00
CA ALA A 78 -17.06 11.70 -9.85
C ALA A 78 -17.55 13.09 -10.27
N SER A 79 -16.93 14.13 -9.72
CA SER A 79 -17.15 15.51 -10.15
C SER A 79 -15.90 16.03 -10.84
N LEU A 80 -15.94 16.12 -12.17
CA LEU A 80 -14.82 16.58 -12.98
C LEU A 80 -14.75 18.11 -12.97
N LEU A 81 -13.59 18.65 -12.63
CA LEU A 81 -13.26 20.07 -12.76
C LEU A 81 -12.78 20.39 -14.17
N GLU A 82 -12.09 19.44 -14.80
CA GLU A 82 -11.64 19.55 -16.18
C GLU A 82 -12.74 19.06 -17.14
N ILE A 83 -13.20 19.96 -18.01
CA ILE A 83 -14.25 19.68 -18.98
C ILE A 83 -13.63 19.71 -20.38
N THR A 84 -13.57 18.54 -21.01
CA THR A 84 -13.05 18.32 -22.37
C THR A 84 -14.17 17.78 -23.26
N PRO A 85 -14.02 17.80 -24.60
CA PRO A 85 -14.99 17.16 -25.49
C PRO A 85 -15.22 15.68 -25.12
N ASP A 86 -14.15 14.96 -24.78
CA ASP A 86 -14.22 13.55 -24.40
C ASP A 86 -14.91 13.35 -23.05
N SER A 87 -14.67 14.21 -22.06
CA SER A 87 -15.34 14.09 -20.76
C SER A 87 -16.83 14.44 -20.83
N LEU A 88 -17.20 15.40 -21.69
CA LEU A 88 -18.60 15.70 -22.02
C LEU A 88 -19.27 14.55 -22.75
N ALA A 89 -18.61 13.94 -23.74
CA ALA A 89 -19.14 12.77 -24.43
C ALA A 89 -19.28 11.57 -23.48
N ALA A 90 -18.30 11.32 -22.60
CA ALA A 90 -18.36 10.25 -21.62
C ALA A 90 -19.46 10.45 -20.56
N ALA A 91 -19.84 11.70 -20.26
CA ALA A 91 -20.95 12.01 -19.37
C ALA A 91 -22.32 11.70 -20.01
N LEU A 92 -22.42 11.61 -21.34
CA LEU A 92 -23.62 11.21 -22.05
C LEU A 92 -23.64 9.69 -22.26
N SER A 93 -24.82 9.06 -22.12
CA SER A 93 -24.96 7.61 -22.29
C SER A 93 -24.57 7.11 -23.67
N THR A 94 -24.76 7.95 -24.71
CA THR A 94 -24.43 7.63 -26.11
C THR A 94 -23.66 8.79 -26.75
N GLY A 95 -22.78 9.43 -25.96
CA GLY A 95 -22.09 10.65 -26.37
C GLY A 95 -21.09 10.40 -27.50
N SER A 96 -21.05 11.32 -28.47
CA SER A 96 -20.08 11.31 -29.56
C SER A 96 -19.49 12.70 -29.77
N VAL A 97 -18.24 12.75 -30.22
CA VAL A 97 -17.52 13.98 -30.55
C VAL A 97 -17.26 14.02 -32.05
N ASP A 98 -17.79 15.01 -32.73
CA ASP A 98 -17.44 15.32 -34.11
C ASP A 98 -16.56 16.56 -34.16
N SER A 99 -15.36 16.40 -34.73
CA SER A 99 -14.36 17.47 -34.85
C SER A 99 -14.12 17.88 -36.30
N SER A 100 -14.91 17.33 -37.23
CA SER A 100 -14.64 17.39 -38.67
C SER A 100 -15.63 18.26 -39.42
N THR A 101 -16.84 18.43 -38.88
CA THR A 101 -17.91 19.19 -39.53
C THR A 101 -17.88 20.68 -39.22
N ASN A 102 -17.09 21.10 -38.23
CA ASN A 102 -16.95 22.49 -37.85
C ASN A 102 -15.48 22.83 -37.55
N ASP A 103 -14.96 23.84 -38.22
CA ASP A 103 -13.54 24.24 -38.12
C ASP A 103 -13.19 24.94 -36.79
N GLN A 104 -14.20 25.40 -36.02
CA GLN A 104 -14.01 26.16 -34.77
C GLN A 104 -14.41 25.39 -33.52
N TYR A 105 -15.27 24.36 -33.64
CA TYR A 105 -15.87 23.69 -32.50
C TYR A 105 -15.84 22.17 -32.64
N HIS A 106 -15.57 21.49 -31.53
CA HIS A 106 -15.98 20.11 -31.36
C HIS A 106 -17.49 20.08 -31.10
N VAL A 107 -18.23 19.28 -31.86
CA VAL A 107 -19.68 19.12 -31.74
C VAL A 107 -19.94 17.84 -30.96
N ILE A 108 -20.41 17.98 -29.72
CA ILE A 108 -20.78 16.84 -28.85
C ILE A 108 -22.27 16.57 -28.99
N THR A 109 -22.65 15.34 -29.37
CA THR A 109 -24.06 14.94 -29.51
C THR A 109 -24.34 13.60 -28.84
N ALA A 110 -25.61 13.30 -28.61
CA ALA A 110 -26.08 11.99 -28.14
C ALA A 110 -27.06 11.38 -29.13
N GLY A 111 -26.99 10.07 -29.32
CA GLY A 111 -27.98 9.29 -30.07
C GLY A 111 -29.26 9.01 -29.29
N ASN A 112 -30.30 8.57 -30.01
CA ASN A 112 -31.57 8.11 -29.42
C ASN A 112 -31.63 6.59 -29.25
N THR A 113 -30.52 5.89 -29.46
CA THR A 113 -30.46 4.42 -29.42
C THR A 113 -29.14 3.99 -28.81
N LEU A 114 -29.23 3.10 -27.83
CA LEU A 114 -28.09 2.52 -27.15
C LEU A 114 -27.55 1.33 -27.94
N GLN A 115 -26.24 1.29 -28.10
CA GLN A 115 -25.48 0.23 -28.76
C GLN A 115 -24.53 -0.43 -27.76
N LEU A 116 -24.09 -1.66 -28.06
CA LEU A 116 -23.11 -2.35 -27.21
C LEU A 116 -21.77 -1.59 -27.14
N THR A 117 -21.43 -0.82 -28.18
CA THR A 117 -20.24 0.02 -28.24
C THR A 117 -20.29 1.26 -27.35
N ASP A 118 -21.48 1.63 -26.84
CA ASP A 118 -21.63 2.74 -25.89
C ASP A 118 -21.20 2.34 -24.47
N TYR A 119 -21.16 1.03 -24.19
CA TYR A 119 -20.64 0.53 -22.93
C TYR A 119 -19.12 0.68 -22.88
N ILE A 120 -18.65 1.21 -21.77
CA ILE A 120 -17.25 1.38 -21.45
C ILE A 120 -16.78 0.10 -20.74
N ASP A 121 -15.75 -0.57 -21.26
CA ASP A 121 -15.25 -1.85 -20.72
C ASP A 121 -15.03 -1.78 -19.20
N ASN A 122 -14.39 -0.71 -18.73
CA ASN A 122 -14.36 -0.39 -17.31
C ASN A 122 -14.22 1.10 -17.01
N ILE A 123 -14.81 1.50 -15.88
CA ILE A 123 -14.46 2.75 -15.19
C ILE A 123 -13.72 2.37 -13.93
N THR A 124 -12.56 2.99 -13.74
CA THR A 124 -11.61 2.61 -12.70
C THR A 124 -11.22 3.81 -11.86
N TRP A 125 -11.31 3.67 -10.54
CA TRP A 125 -10.67 4.58 -9.60
C TRP A 125 -9.36 3.97 -9.09
N VAL A 126 -8.30 4.79 -9.07
CA VAL A 126 -6.98 4.41 -8.56
C VAL A 126 -6.59 5.36 -7.44
N GLY A 127 -6.30 4.84 -6.26
CA GLY A 127 -5.88 5.61 -5.09
C GLY A 127 -4.65 5.05 -4.41
N ARG A 128 -4.07 5.84 -3.50
CA ARG A 128 -2.85 5.48 -2.78
C ARG A 128 -3.19 4.82 -1.46
N LEU A 129 -2.51 3.71 -1.14
CA LEU A 129 -2.50 3.16 0.21
C LEU A 129 -1.20 3.57 0.92
N SER A 130 -1.31 4.08 2.15
CA SER A 130 -0.16 4.59 2.91
C SER A 130 0.95 3.55 3.15
N GLY A 131 0.59 2.29 3.39
CA GLY A 131 1.54 1.20 3.67
C GLY A 131 2.05 0.45 2.44
N SER A 132 1.69 0.84 1.23
CA SER A 132 2.00 0.09 0.00
C SER A 132 2.54 0.98 -1.11
N SER A 133 3.47 0.46 -1.90
CA SER A 133 3.88 1.07 -3.18
C SER A 133 2.88 0.79 -4.31
N ASN A 134 2.10 -0.29 -4.19
CA ASN A 134 1.01 -0.61 -5.11
C ASN A 134 -0.27 0.16 -4.73
N PRO A 135 -1.06 0.62 -5.72
CA PRO A 135 -2.28 1.37 -5.46
C PRO A 135 -3.45 0.47 -5.01
N VAL A 136 -4.48 1.10 -4.45
CA VAL A 136 -5.83 0.52 -4.39
C VAL A 136 -6.52 0.81 -5.71
N VAL A 137 -7.11 -0.20 -6.34
CA VAL A 137 -7.83 -0.04 -7.60
C VAL A 137 -9.25 -0.55 -7.44
N ILE A 138 -10.24 0.24 -7.85
CA ILE A 138 -11.65 -0.14 -7.86
C ILE A 138 -12.13 -0.06 -9.31
N GLN A 139 -12.64 -1.16 -9.85
CA GLN A 139 -13.16 -1.23 -11.22
C GLN A 139 -14.63 -1.58 -11.20
N ILE A 140 -15.41 -0.90 -12.03
CA ILE A 140 -16.72 -1.35 -12.47
C ILE A 140 -16.66 -1.74 -13.94
N TYR A 141 -17.42 -2.76 -14.34
CA TYR A 141 -17.36 -3.34 -15.68
C TYR A 141 -18.63 -3.03 -16.48
N ASN A 142 -18.48 -2.96 -17.80
CA ASN A 142 -19.56 -2.65 -18.74
C ASN A 142 -20.33 -1.41 -18.28
N ALA A 143 -19.57 -0.35 -18.08
CA ALA A 143 -20.03 0.88 -17.47
C ALA A 143 -20.79 1.74 -18.49
N LEU A 144 -21.91 2.32 -18.06
CA LEU A 144 -22.69 3.26 -18.86
C LEU A 144 -23.00 4.52 -18.04
N SER A 145 -22.88 5.70 -18.64
CA SER A 145 -23.27 6.94 -17.95
C SER A 145 -24.79 7.03 -17.80
N THR A 146 -25.28 7.41 -16.62
CA THR A 146 -26.72 7.46 -16.29
C THR A 146 -27.27 8.86 -16.03
N ASP A 147 -26.44 9.81 -15.60
CA ASP A 147 -26.91 11.11 -15.11
C ASP A 147 -27.00 12.18 -16.22
N GLY A 148 -26.41 11.90 -17.39
CA GLY A 148 -26.31 12.84 -18.50
C GLY A 148 -25.38 14.02 -18.21
N VAL A 149 -25.52 15.11 -18.97
CA VAL A 149 -24.69 16.32 -18.81
C VAL A 149 -25.49 17.40 -18.09
N THR A 150 -25.01 17.80 -16.91
CA THR A 150 -25.50 18.98 -16.20
C THR A 150 -24.31 19.88 -15.88
N LEU A 151 -24.35 21.14 -16.34
CA LEU A 151 -23.33 22.15 -16.03
C LEU A 151 -23.96 23.30 -15.27
N THR A 152 -23.56 23.49 -14.02
CA THR A 152 -23.96 24.65 -13.22
C THR A 152 -22.86 25.71 -13.27
N THR A 153 -23.21 26.95 -13.60
CA THR A 153 -22.31 28.10 -13.58
C THR A 153 -22.70 29.03 -12.42
N ALA A 154 -21.71 29.57 -11.71
CA ALA A 154 -21.92 30.51 -10.62
C ALA A 154 -20.78 31.53 -10.54
N ASP A 155 -21.04 32.72 -10.01
CA ASP A 155 -19.99 33.72 -9.77
C ASP A 155 -18.95 33.15 -8.78
N LYS A 156 -17.67 33.35 -9.08
CA LYS A 156 -16.52 32.88 -8.29
C LYS A 156 -16.50 31.36 -8.03
N SER A 157 -17.06 30.57 -8.95
CA SER A 157 -17.00 29.11 -8.89
C SER A 157 -16.78 28.52 -10.27
N GLU A 158 -15.94 27.50 -10.35
CA GLU A 158 -15.74 26.70 -11.56
C GLU A 158 -16.88 25.70 -11.71
N SER A 159 -17.40 25.56 -12.93
CA SER A 159 -18.35 24.51 -13.26
C SER A 159 -17.74 23.14 -13.06
N LEU A 160 -18.50 22.26 -12.42
CA LEU A 160 -18.17 20.84 -12.31
C LEU A 160 -19.07 20.06 -13.27
N LEU A 161 -18.49 19.05 -13.91
CA LEU A 161 -19.21 18.06 -14.67
C LEU A 161 -19.39 16.81 -13.80
N PRO A 162 -20.58 16.60 -13.21
CA PRO A 162 -20.87 15.36 -12.51
C PRO A 162 -20.98 14.22 -13.54
N VAL A 163 -20.33 13.10 -13.24
CA VAL A 163 -20.44 11.87 -14.02
C VAL A 163 -20.82 10.73 -13.09
N ASN A 164 -21.72 9.87 -13.54
CA ASN A 164 -22.18 8.69 -12.83
C ASN A 164 -22.25 7.52 -13.79
N PHE A 165 -21.44 6.50 -13.53
CA PHE A 165 -21.33 5.33 -14.36
C PHE A 165 -21.89 4.12 -13.61
N ALA A 166 -22.93 3.50 -14.16
CA ALA A 166 -23.52 2.27 -13.63
C ALA A 166 -22.91 1.05 -14.33
N ALA A 167 -22.60 0.02 -13.55
CA ALA A 167 -22.03 -1.23 -14.05
C ALA A 167 -23.12 -2.20 -14.55
N HIS A 168 -22.78 -3.02 -15.54
CA HIS A 168 -23.73 -3.97 -16.13
C HIS A 168 -23.13 -5.39 -16.21
N TYR A 169 -23.98 -6.39 -16.02
CA TYR A 169 -23.57 -7.78 -16.15
C TYR A 169 -23.17 -8.10 -17.59
N ASP A 170 -22.19 -8.99 -17.73
CA ASP A 170 -21.79 -9.51 -19.04
C ASP A 170 -22.80 -10.58 -19.48
N ALA A 171 -23.21 -10.54 -20.75
CA ALA A 171 -24.15 -11.52 -21.29
C ALA A 171 -23.59 -12.96 -21.28
N ALA A 172 -22.27 -13.13 -21.27
CA ALA A 172 -21.60 -14.41 -21.16
C ALA A 172 -21.51 -14.93 -19.71
N ASP A 173 -21.66 -14.06 -18.70
CA ASP A 173 -21.55 -14.41 -17.28
C ASP A 173 -22.44 -13.52 -16.41
N LEU A 174 -23.71 -13.92 -16.26
CA LEU A 174 -24.72 -13.21 -15.47
C LEU A 174 -24.59 -13.47 -13.95
N ASP A 175 -23.76 -14.42 -13.53
CA ASP A 175 -23.54 -14.73 -12.11
C ASP A 175 -22.39 -13.88 -11.53
N LYS A 176 -21.54 -13.31 -12.39
CA LYS A 176 -20.45 -12.44 -12.00
C LYS A 176 -20.91 -11.00 -11.83
N VAL A 177 -20.94 -10.54 -10.58
CA VAL A 177 -21.24 -9.15 -10.25
C VAL A 177 -20.21 -8.21 -10.91
N PRO A 178 -20.63 -7.12 -11.58
CA PRO A 178 -19.76 -6.33 -12.47
C PRO A 178 -18.88 -5.30 -11.73
N PHE A 179 -18.16 -5.71 -10.69
CA PHE A 179 -17.10 -4.91 -10.08
C PHE A 179 -15.96 -5.76 -9.53
N ALA A 180 -14.82 -5.12 -9.30
CA ALA A 180 -13.72 -5.70 -8.55
C ALA A 180 -12.99 -4.61 -7.74
N VAL A 181 -12.56 -4.97 -6.54
CA VAL A 181 -11.70 -4.14 -5.69
C VAL A 181 -10.36 -4.85 -5.53
N TYR A 182 -9.30 -4.25 -6.04
CA TYR A 182 -7.93 -4.71 -5.93
C TYR A 182 -7.27 -3.96 -4.79
N TYR A 183 -7.17 -4.64 -3.65
CA TYR A 183 -6.47 -4.12 -2.48
C TYR A 183 -5.06 -4.71 -2.43
N PRO A 184 -4.00 -3.87 -2.34
CA PRO A 184 -2.64 -4.37 -2.37
C PRO A 184 -2.33 -5.17 -1.10
N LYS A 185 -1.58 -6.26 -1.26
CA LYS A 185 -1.08 -7.03 -0.11
C LYS A 185 0.02 -6.22 0.56
N LEU A 186 -0.16 -5.88 1.85
CA LEU A 186 0.92 -5.36 2.67
C LEU A 186 1.88 -6.50 2.98
N THR A 187 3.07 -6.48 2.39
CA THR A 187 4.14 -7.43 2.73
C THR A 187 4.87 -6.89 3.94
N VAL A 188 4.70 -7.55 5.08
CA VAL A 188 5.54 -7.31 6.25
C VAL A 188 6.88 -7.96 5.97
N ASP A 189 7.97 -7.22 6.15
CA ASP A 189 9.29 -7.84 6.14
C ASP A 189 9.36 -8.81 7.31
N THR A 190 9.65 -10.07 7.01
CA THR A 190 9.79 -11.14 8.01
C THR A 190 11.19 -11.75 7.98
N THR A 191 12.09 -11.18 7.18
CA THR A 191 13.45 -11.68 7.01
C THR A 191 14.29 -11.20 8.19
N PRO A 192 14.88 -12.09 8.99
CA PRO A 192 15.85 -11.69 9.98
C PRO A 192 17.09 -11.05 9.33
N PRO A 193 17.71 -10.04 9.97
CA PRO A 193 19.02 -9.61 9.55
C PRO A 193 20.03 -10.76 9.72
N THR A 194 21.09 -10.75 8.92
CA THR A 194 22.28 -11.60 9.12
C THR A 194 23.45 -10.72 9.52
N VAL A 195 24.46 -11.29 10.18
CA VAL A 195 25.59 -10.52 10.72
C VAL A 195 26.92 -11.20 10.43
N THR A 196 27.92 -10.42 10.06
CA THR A 196 29.33 -10.81 9.97
C THR A 196 30.15 -10.00 10.96
N VAL A 197 31.07 -10.64 11.67
CA VAL A 197 31.88 -10.01 12.73
C VAL A 197 33.34 -9.90 12.29
N THR A 198 33.97 -8.77 12.59
CA THR A 198 35.41 -8.55 12.47
C THR A 198 35.95 -8.15 13.85
N PRO A 199 37.04 -8.76 14.36
CA PRO A 199 37.85 -9.82 13.72
C PRO A 199 37.07 -11.10 13.43
N ALA A 200 37.48 -11.78 12.35
CA ALA A 200 36.89 -13.05 11.94
C ALA A 200 37.18 -14.15 12.97
N ASP A 201 36.33 -15.18 13.00
CA ASP A 201 36.51 -16.29 13.95
C ASP A 201 37.84 -17.02 13.73
N GLY A 202 38.56 -17.27 14.82
CA GLY A 202 39.89 -17.87 14.82
C GLY A 202 41.02 -16.94 14.33
N ALA A 203 40.77 -15.64 14.12
CA ALA A 203 41.81 -14.73 13.68
C ALA A 203 42.90 -14.55 14.76
N THR A 204 44.16 -14.49 14.35
CA THR A 204 45.32 -14.33 15.23
C THR A 204 46.10 -13.07 14.88
N ALA A 205 46.98 -12.62 15.78
CA ALA A 205 47.82 -11.45 15.60
C ALA A 205 47.02 -10.16 15.34
N ILE A 206 45.85 -10.05 15.98
CA ILE A 206 45.02 -8.84 15.92
C ILE A 206 45.67 -7.73 16.75
N PRO A 207 45.77 -6.48 16.25
CA PRO A 207 46.31 -5.38 17.05
C PRO A 207 45.55 -5.21 18.37
N VAL A 208 46.27 -4.93 19.46
CA VAL A 208 45.65 -4.66 20.77
C VAL A 208 44.71 -3.44 20.78
N SER A 209 44.83 -2.57 19.78
CA SER A 209 43.95 -1.41 19.57
C SER A 209 42.81 -1.69 18.59
N ALA A 210 42.55 -2.95 18.25
CA ALA A 210 41.53 -3.30 17.25
C ALA A 210 40.11 -3.06 17.78
N ASP A 211 39.27 -2.53 16.91
CA ASP A 211 37.83 -2.46 17.14
C ASP A 211 37.15 -3.79 16.78
N VAL A 212 36.00 -4.02 17.40
CA VAL A 212 35.08 -5.09 16.99
C VAL A 212 33.97 -4.48 16.15
N VAL A 213 33.75 -5.04 14.96
CA VAL A 213 32.78 -4.54 13.98
C VAL A 213 31.79 -5.63 13.61
N TRP A 214 30.50 -5.35 13.83
CA TRP A 214 29.39 -6.17 13.35
C TRP A 214 28.75 -5.50 12.14
N THR A 215 28.77 -6.19 11.01
CA THR A 215 28.16 -5.73 9.75
C THR A 215 26.91 -6.56 9.47
N PHE A 216 25.77 -5.89 9.33
CA PHE A 216 24.47 -6.50 9.10
C PHE A 216 24.07 -6.44 7.63
N SER A 217 23.29 -7.42 7.16
CA SER A 217 22.75 -7.44 5.79
C SER A 217 21.73 -6.34 5.50
N GLU A 218 21.20 -5.70 6.54
CA GLU A 218 20.19 -4.65 6.46
C GLU A 218 20.25 -3.70 7.66
N ALA A 219 19.44 -2.64 7.61
CA ALA A 219 19.40 -1.63 8.66
C ALA A 219 18.78 -2.17 9.95
N ILE A 220 19.50 -2.05 11.07
CA ILE A 220 19.03 -2.45 12.39
C ILE A 220 18.40 -1.32 13.19
N ASN A 221 17.53 -1.69 14.14
CA ASN A 221 16.89 -0.75 15.04
C ASN A 221 17.90 -0.16 16.04
N PRO A 222 18.14 1.17 16.04
CA PRO A 222 19.10 1.81 16.93
C PRO A 222 18.82 1.58 18.42
N SER A 223 17.57 1.37 18.82
CA SER A 223 17.23 1.06 20.23
C SER A 223 17.78 -0.28 20.72
N THR A 224 18.12 -1.19 19.79
CA THR A 224 18.73 -2.49 20.11
C THR A 224 20.27 -2.45 20.13
N VAL A 225 20.88 -1.31 19.79
CA VAL A 225 22.33 -1.10 19.84
C VAL A 225 22.72 -0.60 21.23
N ASN A 226 23.06 -1.55 22.10
CA ASN A 226 23.43 -1.26 23.49
C ASN A 226 24.39 -2.35 24.04
N PRO A 227 25.05 -2.10 25.18
CA PRO A 227 26.02 -3.04 25.75
C PRO A 227 25.45 -4.39 26.22
N ALA A 228 24.13 -4.58 26.27
CA ALA A 228 23.54 -5.89 26.58
C ALA A 228 23.45 -6.80 25.34
N ASN A 229 23.52 -6.22 24.14
CA ASN A 229 23.39 -6.94 22.87
C ASN A 229 24.70 -7.06 22.10
N PHE A 230 25.66 -6.17 22.34
CA PHE A 230 26.97 -6.16 21.70
C PHE A 230 28.05 -6.24 22.78
N LEU A 231 28.73 -7.37 22.84
CA LEU A 231 29.55 -7.78 23.96
C LEU A 231 30.93 -8.21 23.48
N LEU A 232 31.96 -7.91 24.27
CA LEU A 232 33.33 -8.38 24.06
C LEU A 232 33.82 -8.95 25.39
N PHE A 233 34.26 -10.20 25.39
CA PHE A 233 34.75 -10.88 26.58
C PHE A 233 36.20 -11.30 26.41
N GLU A 234 36.97 -11.29 27.48
CA GLU A 234 38.19 -12.09 27.56
C GLU A 234 37.81 -13.57 27.66
N ALA A 235 38.44 -14.43 26.87
CA ALA A 235 38.01 -15.81 26.70
C ALA A 235 38.37 -16.72 27.88
N GLU A 236 39.40 -16.37 28.65
CA GLU A 236 39.91 -17.20 29.75
C GLU A 236 39.01 -17.18 30.98
N ASP A 237 38.58 -15.98 31.40
CA ASP A 237 37.82 -15.77 32.64
C ASP A 237 36.40 -15.24 32.41
N GLY A 238 36.05 -14.89 31.17
CA GLY A 238 34.74 -14.35 30.80
C GLY A 238 34.55 -12.89 31.21
N THR A 239 35.62 -12.17 31.55
CA THR A 239 35.54 -10.75 31.92
C THR A 239 35.02 -9.92 30.75
N LEU A 240 33.99 -9.11 31.00
CA LEU A 240 33.44 -8.20 30.00
C LEU A 240 34.37 -7.00 29.79
N ILE A 241 34.77 -6.78 28.54
CA ILE A 241 35.60 -5.66 28.12
C ILE A 241 34.70 -4.46 27.77
N PRO A 242 34.77 -3.34 28.52
CA PRO A 242 33.98 -2.16 28.23
C PRO A 242 34.48 -1.45 26.97
N GLY A 243 33.55 -0.94 26.18
CA GLY A 243 33.84 -0.19 24.95
C GLY A 243 32.72 0.77 24.59
N SER A 244 33.06 1.76 23.76
CA SER A 244 32.08 2.68 23.19
C SER A 244 31.44 2.05 21.94
N LEU A 245 30.12 2.11 21.85
CA LEU A 245 29.36 1.62 20.70
C LEU A 245 28.97 2.78 19.78
N SER A 246 29.13 2.57 18.48
CA SER A 246 28.65 3.50 17.45
C SER A 246 27.92 2.74 16.35
N LEU A 247 26.90 3.39 15.78
CA LEU A 247 26.12 2.89 14.64
C LEU A 247 26.29 3.86 13.47
N ASN A 248 26.63 3.36 12.29
CA ASN A 248 26.80 4.20 11.11
C ASN A 248 25.47 4.85 10.65
N VAL A 249 25.56 5.85 9.76
CA VAL A 249 24.39 6.57 9.22
C VAL A 249 23.42 5.63 8.49
N ALA A 250 23.94 4.61 7.79
CA ALA A 250 23.13 3.61 7.10
C ALA A 250 22.47 2.59 8.04
N LYS A 251 22.81 2.59 9.34
CA LYS A 251 22.33 1.68 10.37
C LYS A 251 22.64 0.19 10.13
N THR A 252 23.70 -0.10 9.36
CA THR A 252 24.11 -1.46 8.98
C THR A 252 25.40 -1.92 9.66
N VAL A 253 26.16 -1.00 10.27
CA VAL A 253 27.46 -1.31 10.88
C VAL A 253 27.51 -0.79 12.30
N VAL A 254 27.77 -1.69 13.25
CA VAL A 254 28.02 -1.38 14.66
C VAL A 254 29.50 -1.59 14.96
N THR A 255 30.13 -0.59 15.55
CA THR A 255 31.53 -0.65 15.97
C THR A 255 31.61 -0.51 17.49
N LEU A 256 32.28 -1.46 18.14
CA LEU A 256 32.71 -1.38 19.54
C LEU A 256 34.21 -1.05 19.56
N ASN A 257 34.54 0.11 20.13
CA ASN A 257 35.90 0.52 20.41
C ASN A 257 36.20 0.31 21.90
N PRO A 258 37.07 -0.65 22.29
CA PRO A 258 37.43 -0.89 23.69
C PRO A 258 37.96 0.38 24.35
N THR A 259 37.56 0.65 25.59
CA THR A 259 37.99 1.87 26.31
C THR A 259 39.48 1.86 26.64
N VAL A 260 40.05 0.67 26.78
CA VAL A 260 41.48 0.42 27.00
C VAL A 260 41.93 -0.59 25.95
N ASN A 261 43.18 -0.46 25.47
CA ASN A 261 43.78 -1.46 24.60
C ASN A 261 43.69 -2.85 25.23
N LEU A 262 43.40 -3.84 24.39
CA LEU A 262 43.33 -5.24 24.77
C LEU A 262 44.71 -5.74 25.25
N ALA A 263 44.73 -6.79 26.07
CA ALA A 263 45.97 -7.43 26.47
C ALA A 263 46.60 -8.17 25.27
N ALA A 264 47.93 -8.17 25.18
CA ALA A 264 48.68 -8.85 24.13
C ALA A 264 48.62 -10.38 24.30
N GLY A 265 48.67 -11.13 23.19
CA GLY A 265 48.63 -12.60 23.19
C GLY A 265 47.40 -13.22 23.88
N THR A 266 46.31 -12.46 24.01
CA THR A 266 45.12 -12.83 24.78
C THR A 266 43.96 -13.15 23.83
N ALA A 267 43.18 -14.18 24.18
CA ALA A 267 42.02 -14.58 23.41
C ALA A 267 40.77 -13.80 23.86
N TYR A 268 40.00 -13.30 22.89
CA TYR A 268 38.77 -12.56 23.11
C TYR A 268 37.61 -13.17 22.32
N VAL A 269 36.39 -13.01 22.84
CA VAL A 269 35.14 -13.43 22.22
C VAL A 269 34.25 -12.21 21.98
N ALA A 270 33.99 -11.89 20.72
CA ALA A 270 33.01 -10.89 20.32
C ALA A 270 31.65 -11.58 20.13
N MET A 271 30.60 -11.08 20.77
CA MET A 271 29.25 -11.65 20.69
C MET A 271 28.20 -10.58 20.36
N VAL A 272 27.27 -10.95 19.48
CA VAL A 272 26.00 -10.24 19.28
C VAL A 272 24.83 -11.16 19.60
N THR A 273 23.83 -10.66 20.34
CA THR A 273 22.68 -11.46 20.78
C THR A 273 21.55 -11.47 19.77
N ALA A 274 20.70 -12.51 19.83
CA ALA A 274 19.48 -12.64 19.05
C ALA A 274 18.46 -11.51 19.30
N ASN A 275 18.64 -10.68 20.33
CA ASN A 275 17.74 -9.58 20.65
C ASN A 275 17.93 -8.34 19.75
N VAL A 276 18.98 -8.31 18.93
CA VAL A 276 19.14 -7.28 17.90
C VAL A 276 18.07 -7.49 16.83
N LYS A 277 17.39 -6.40 16.46
CA LYS A 277 16.28 -6.42 15.50
C LYS A 277 16.53 -5.48 14.34
N ASP A 278 15.96 -5.79 13.18
CA ASP A 278 15.83 -4.85 12.07
C ASP A 278 14.81 -3.72 12.41
N LEU A 279 14.59 -2.82 11.45
CA LEU A 279 13.59 -1.75 11.57
C LEU A 279 12.13 -2.23 11.57
N LYS A 280 11.86 -3.48 11.17
CA LYS A 280 10.53 -4.10 11.10
C LYS A 280 10.24 -5.04 12.28
N GLY A 281 11.20 -5.21 13.17
CA GLY A 281 11.09 -6.00 14.39
C GLY A 281 11.57 -7.44 14.27
N ASN A 282 12.14 -7.85 13.13
CA ASN A 282 12.70 -9.18 12.94
C ASN A 282 14.02 -9.29 13.71
N ALA A 283 14.08 -10.26 14.61
CA ALA A 283 15.23 -10.53 15.47
C ALA A 283 16.28 -11.36 14.74
N LEU A 284 17.57 -11.16 15.05
CA LEU A 284 18.65 -12.07 14.66
C LEU A 284 18.25 -13.52 14.97
N ALA A 285 18.46 -14.43 14.03
CA ALA A 285 18.02 -15.83 14.16
C ALA A 285 18.64 -16.56 15.37
N ALA A 286 19.87 -16.20 15.72
CA ALA A 286 20.59 -16.73 16.87
C ALA A 286 21.65 -15.74 17.35
N ASN A 287 22.18 -15.97 18.56
CA ASN A 287 23.40 -15.31 18.99
C ASN A 287 24.55 -15.68 18.04
N THR A 288 25.38 -14.72 17.68
CA THR A 288 26.58 -14.95 16.87
C THR A 288 27.79 -14.55 17.69
N ALA A 289 28.78 -15.43 17.77
CA ALA A 289 30.03 -15.17 18.47
C ALA A 289 31.23 -15.52 17.59
N THR A 290 32.29 -14.73 17.65
CA THR A 290 33.58 -14.99 17.02
C THR A 290 34.69 -14.84 18.04
N SER A 291 35.73 -15.67 17.92
CA SER A 291 36.91 -15.64 18.76
C SER A 291 38.12 -15.12 18.00
N PHE A 292 39.01 -14.39 18.66
CA PHE A 292 40.26 -13.93 18.06
C PHE A 292 41.36 -13.77 19.11
N ILE A 293 42.62 -13.75 18.68
CA ILE A 293 43.80 -13.62 19.53
C ILE A 293 44.58 -12.36 19.13
N THR A 294 44.93 -11.54 20.12
CA THR A 294 45.75 -10.35 19.93
C THR A 294 47.23 -10.70 19.68
N ALA A 295 47.94 -9.81 18.99
CA ALA A 295 49.37 -9.91 18.75
C ALA A 295 50.20 -9.76 20.03
#